data_AF-A0A6F8URS2-F1
#
_entry.id   AF-A0A6F8URS2-F1
#
_cell.length_a   1.000
_cell.length_b   1.000
_cell.length_c   1.000
_cell.angle_alpha   90.00
_cell.angle_beta   90.00
_cell.angle_gamma   90.00
#
_symmetry.space_group_name_H-M   'P 1'
#
loop_
_entity.id
_entity.type
_entity.pdbx_description
1 polymer ?
#
loop_
_entity_poly.entity_id
_entity_poly.type
_entity_poly.pdbx_seq_one_letter_code
_entity_poly.pdbx_strand_id
1 'polypeptide(L)'
;MHRMTWRDVTDRGISIKQQKTGAELLVPVHSELQSVLDKAREARTDLVLLTTYFGEMFTVDGFSQRMRDAITDASLPTSCQPHGLRKAAGRRLAEAGCSAHEIMSILGHRSLAEAERYTKEADQKRLAAAAISRLEGQTGTKAPNPNERISPNRRRRRK
;
A
#
# COMPACT_ATOMS: atom_id res chain seq x y z
N MET A 1 9.13 -21.73 3.25
CA MET A 1 8.03 -22.38 4.01
C MET A 1 7.13 -21.29 4.58
N HIS A 2 5.85 -21.21 4.21
CA HIS A 2 4.94 -20.24 4.83
C HIS A 2 4.79 -20.59 6.31
N ARG A 3 5.15 -19.64 7.18
CA ARG A 3 5.33 -19.86 8.63
C ARG A 3 4.32 -19.07 9.47
N MET A 4 3.21 -18.62 8.87
CA MET A 4 2.21 -17.87 9.60
C MET A 4 1.35 -18.81 10.44
N THR A 5 1.28 -18.49 11.72
CA THR A 5 0.49 -19.19 12.73
C THR A 5 -0.59 -18.28 13.27
N TRP A 6 -1.54 -18.84 14.02
CA TRP A 6 -2.55 -18.04 14.69
C TRP A 6 -2.00 -17.06 15.73
N ARG A 7 -0.77 -17.25 16.21
CA ARG A 7 -0.08 -16.32 17.13
C ARG A 7 0.33 -15.02 16.44
N ASP A 8 0.53 -15.07 15.13
CA ASP A 8 0.91 -13.89 14.35
C ASP A 8 -0.30 -12.97 14.09
N VAL A 9 -1.52 -13.46 14.31
CA VAL A 9 -2.78 -12.71 14.14
C VAL A 9 -3.20 -12.10 15.47
N THR A 10 -3.03 -10.77 15.57
CA THR A 10 -3.35 -9.95 16.74
C THR A 10 -4.55 -9.04 16.48
N ASP A 11 -5.02 -8.34 17.51
CA ASP A 11 -6.04 -7.28 17.43
C ASP A 11 -5.62 -6.11 16.52
N ARG A 12 -4.31 -5.85 16.40
CA ARG A 12 -3.75 -4.77 15.57
C ARG A 12 -3.49 -5.18 14.13
N GLY A 13 -3.57 -6.48 13.82
CA GLY A 13 -3.31 -7.03 12.50
C GLY A 13 -2.37 -8.24 12.53
N ILE A 14 -1.73 -8.52 11.40
CA ILE A 14 -0.88 -9.69 11.21
C ILE A 14 0.59 -9.30 11.24
N SER A 15 1.34 -9.87 12.19
CA SER A 15 2.79 -9.74 12.25
C SER A 15 3.45 -10.70 11.26
N ILE A 16 4.29 -10.17 10.36
CA ILE A 16 4.99 -10.99 9.35
C ILE A 16 6.47 -10.65 9.30
N LYS A 17 7.30 -11.69 9.08
CA LYS A 17 8.70 -11.55 8.69
C LYS A 17 8.88 -12.06 7.27
N GLN A 18 9.19 -11.18 6.34
CA GLN A 18 9.35 -11.53 4.94
C GLN A 18 10.59 -12.41 4.72
N GLN A 19 10.45 -13.51 3.96
CA GLN A 19 11.56 -14.46 3.79
C GLN A 19 12.72 -13.92 2.95
N LYS A 20 12.41 -13.20 1.86
CA LYS A 20 13.44 -12.70 0.93
C LYS A 20 14.21 -11.50 1.50
N THR A 21 13.51 -10.65 2.25
CA THR A 21 14.03 -9.36 2.70
C THR A 21 14.30 -9.32 4.20
N GLY A 22 13.81 -10.27 4.99
CA GLY A 22 13.91 -10.25 6.45
C GLY A 22 13.13 -9.12 7.12
N ALA A 23 12.39 -8.29 6.36
CA ALA A 23 11.64 -7.16 6.89
C ALA A 23 10.51 -7.66 7.79
N GLU A 24 10.40 -7.04 8.96
CA GLU A 24 9.31 -7.28 9.92
C GLU A 24 8.25 -6.21 9.73
N LEU A 25 7.00 -6.63 9.57
CA LEU A 25 5.87 -5.77 9.25
C LEU A 25 4.69 -6.17 10.12
N LEU A 26 3.96 -5.17 10.62
CA LEU A 26 2.61 -5.35 11.13
C LEU A 26 1.66 -4.89 10.03
N VAL A 27 0.90 -5.81 9.45
CA VAL A 27 -0.07 -5.50 8.39
C VAL A 27 -1.46 -5.39 9.02
N PRO A 28 -2.07 -4.19 9.08
CA PRO A 28 -3.43 -4.03 9.56
C PRO A 28 -4.41 -4.87 8.74
N VAL A 29 -5.38 -5.47 9.43
CA VAL A 29 -6.37 -6.35 8.80
C VAL A 29 -7.62 -5.54 8.46
N HIS A 30 -8.05 -5.62 7.21
CA HIS A 30 -9.33 -5.05 6.78
C HIS A 30 -10.50 -5.76 7.48
N SER A 31 -11.57 -5.04 7.82
CA SER A 31 -12.71 -5.58 8.59
C SER A 31 -13.33 -6.85 8.00
N GLU A 32 -13.40 -6.94 6.67
CA GLU A 32 -13.86 -8.15 5.98
C GLU A 32 -12.94 -9.36 6.22
N LEU A 33 -11.62 -9.14 6.16
CA LEU A 33 -10.65 -10.20 6.46
C LEU A 33 -10.71 -10.57 7.94
N GLN A 34 -10.91 -9.60 8.84
CA GLN A 34 -11.07 -9.88 10.27
C GLN A 34 -12.27 -10.81 10.52
N SER A 35 -13.42 -10.51 9.89
CA SER A 35 -14.62 -11.36 10.00
C SER A 35 -14.40 -12.78 9.50
N VAL A 36 -13.60 -12.97 8.44
CA VAL A 36 -13.24 -14.30 7.95
C VAL A 36 -12.28 -15.01 8.91
N LEU A 37 -11.30 -14.29 9.45
CA LEU A 37 -10.34 -14.83 10.42
C LEU A 37 -11.02 -15.24 11.72
N ASP A 38 -12.01 -14.48 12.20
CA ASP A 38 -12.75 -14.79 13.43
C ASP A 38 -13.54 -16.09 13.28
N LYS A 39 -14.28 -16.25 12.17
CA LYS A 39 -15.00 -17.49 11.84
C LYS A 39 -14.04 -18.68 11.69
N ALA A 40 -12.92 -18.48 11.00
CA ALA A 40 -11.91 -19.52 10.84
C ALA A 40 -11.25 -19.88 12.17
N ARG A 41 -11.12 -18.93 13.09
CA ARG A 41 -10.52 -19.14 14.42
C ARG A 41 -11.43 -19.96 15.33
N GLU A 42 -12.75 -19.85 15.20
CA GLU A 42 -13.72 -20.69 15.92
C GLU A 42 -13.67 -22.15 15.46
N ALA A 43 -13.47 -22.37 14.15
CA ALA A 43 -13.41 -23.70 13.56
C ALA A 43 -12.00 -24.35 13.59
N ARG A 44 -10.98 -23.65 14.10
CA ARG A 44 -9.58 -24.09 13.96
C ARG A 44 -9.27 -25.29 14.84
N THR A 45 -8.56 -26.25 14.26
CA THR A 45 -7.89 -27.35 14.97
C THR A 45 -6.37 -27.18 15.01
N ASP A 46 -5.82 -26.41 14.07
CA ASP A 46 -4.38 -26.39 13.79
C ASP A 46 -3.69 -25.11 14.29
N LEU A 47 -2.38 -25.20 14.53
CA LEU A 47 -1.55 -24.04 14.93
C LEU A 47 -1.28 -23.08 13.75
N VAL A 48 -1.17 -23.63 12.54
CA VAL A 48 -0.83 -22.90 11.32
C VAL A 48 -2.08 -22.23 10.77
N LEU A 49 -1.92 -21.02 10.22
CA LEU A 49 -3.06 -20.22 9.76
C LEU A 49 -3.75 -20.84 8.54
N LEU A 50 -2.98 -21.42 7.63
CA LEU A 50 -3.48 -22.08 6.42
C LEU A 50 -2.94 -23.50 6.35
N THR A 51 -3.85 -24.46 6.35
CA THR A 51 -3.55 -25.89 6.23
C THR A 51 -4.21 -26.48 4.99
N THR A 52 -3.64 -27.57 4.51
CA THR A 52 -4.24 -28.40 3.46
C THR A 52 -5.50 -29.09 3.99
N TYR A 53 -6.27 -29.74 3.11
CA TYR A 53 -7.42 -30.54 3.52
C TYR A 53 -7.09 -31.60 4.59
N PHE A 54 -5.84 -32.08 4.62
CA PHE A 54 -5.38 -33.07 5.59
C PHE A 54 -4.81 -32.47 6.88
N GLY A 55 -4.94 -31.15 7.10
CA GLY A 55 -4.38 -30.46 8.27
C GLY A 55 -2.88 -30.13 8.18
N GLU A 56 -2.23 -30.54 7.09
CA GLU A 56 -0.79 -30.32 6.88
C GLU A 56 -0.46 -28.91 6.40
N MET A 57 0.77 -28.45 6.64
CA MET A 57 1.26 -27.18 6.10
C MET A 57 1.37 -27.23 4.57
N PHE A 58 1.02 -26.13 3.91
CA PHE A 58 1.30 -25.99 2.48
C PHE A 58 2.82 -25.89 2.19
N THR A 59 3.27 -26.65 1.21
CA THR A 59 4.50 -26.33 0.47
C THR A 59 4.25 -25.14 -0.47
N VAL A 60 5.30 -24.51 -0.97
CA VAL A 60 5.17 -23.39 -1.93
C VAL A 60 4.45 -23.84 -3.19
N ASP A 61 4.81 -25.02 -3.70
CA ASP A 61 4.21 -25.59 -4.91
C ASP A 61 2.77 -26.04 -4.67
N GLY A 62 2.49 -26.63 -3.50
CA GLY A 62 1.14 -27.05 -3.11
C GLY A 62 0.19 -25.87 -2.97
N PHE A 63 0.62 -24.77 -2.35
CA PHE A 63 -0.19 -23.55 -2.28
C PHE A 63 -0.43 -22.96 -3.67
N SER A 64 0.61 -22.94 -4.51
CA SER A 64 0.50 -22.45 -5.88
C SER A 64 -0.48 -23.28 -6.71
N GLN A 65 -0.49 -24.60 -6.54
CA GLN A 65 -1.45 -25.49 -7.18
C GLN A 65 -2.88 -25.22 -6.68
N ARG A 66 -3.08 -25.13 -5.37
CA ARG A 66 -4.39 -24.83 -4.79
C ARG A 66 -4.96 -23.51 -5.32
N MET A 67 -4.12 -22.50 -5.51
CA MET A 67 -4.54 -21.23 -6.11
C MET A 67 -4.88 -21.37 -7.60
N ARG A 68 -4.15 -22.19 -8.37
CA ARG A 68 -4.48 -22.49 -9.77
C ARG A 68 -5.82 -23.20 -9.91
N ASP A 69 -6.09 -24.15 -9.02
CA ASP A 69 -7.37 -24.86 -8.98
C ASP A 69 -8.50 -23.84 -8.72
N ALA A 70 -8.35 -22.99 -7.72
CA ALA A 70 -9.33 -21.93 -7.42
C ALA A 70 -9.53 -20.92 -8.58
N ILE A 71 -8.49 -20.60 -9.33
CA ILE A 71 -8.58 -19.74 -10.52
C ILE A 71 -9.35 -20.44 -11.65
N THR A 72 -9.10 -21.73 -11.84
CA THR A 72 -9.80 -22.57 -12.81
C THR A 72 -11.28 -22.70 -12.46
N ASP A 73 -11.58 -22.99 -11.20
CA ASP A 73 -12.95 -23.12 -10.68
C ASP A 73 -13.73 -21.80 -10.81
N ALA A 74 -13.05 -20.67 -10.64
CA ALA A 74 -13.63 -19.34 -10.85
C ALA A 74 -13.75 -18.96 -12.33
N SER A 75 -13.38 -19.83 -13.28
CA SER A 75 -13.35 -19.58 -14.72
C SER A 75 -12.54 -18.33 -15.10
N LEU A 76 -11.48 -18.05 -14.35
CA LEU A 76 -10.62 -16.89 -14.57
C LEU A 76 -9.49 -17.22 -15.56
N PRO A 77 -8.96 -16.22 -16.29
CA PRO A 77 -7.83 -16.42 -17.19
C PRO A 77 -6.60 -16.98 -16.48
N THR A 78 -5.80 -17.77 -17.21
CA THR A 78 -4.54 -18.35 -16.69
C THR A 78 -3.47 -17.30 -16.36
N SER A 79 -3.64 -16.05 -16.81
CA SER A 79 -2.80 -14.92 -16.44
C SER A 79 -3.02 -14.46 -14.99
N CYS A 80 -4.15 -14.83 -14.37
CA CYS A 80 -4.36 -14.67 -12.94
C CYS A 80 -3.38 -15.57 -12.20
N GLN A 81 -2.62 -15.01 -11.26
CA GLN A 81 -1.60 -15.72 -10.50
C GLN A 81 -1.58 -15.19 -9.06
N PRO A 82 -1.11 -15.96 -8.07
CA PRO A 82 -1.03 -15.50 -6.68
C PRO A 82 -0.25 -14.18 -6.52
N HIS A 83 0.85 -13.99 -7.27
CA HIS A 83 1.60 -12.74 -7.25
C HIS A 83 0.77 -11.54 -7.78
N GLY A 84 -0.20 -11.80 -8.65
CA GLY A 84 -1.16 -10.81 -9.14
C GLY A 84 -2.00 -10.20 -8.02
N LEU A 85 -2.29 -10.93 -6.94
CA LEU A 85 -3.05 -10.42 -5.79
C LEU A 85 -2.31 -9.27 -5.09
N ARG A 86 -0.99 -9.39 -4.92
CA ARG A 86 -0.18 -8.31 -4.30
C ARG A 86 -0.13 -7.08 -5.20
N LYS A 87 -0.04 -7.26 -6.52
CA LYS A 87 -0.12 -6.16 -7.49
C LYS A 87 -1.49 -5.49 -7.46
N ALA A 88 -2.55 -6.27 -7.41
CA ALA A 88 -3.92 -5.78 -7.30
C ALA A 88 -4.13 -4.98 -6.00
N ALA A 89 -3.59 -5.45 -4.88
CA ALA A 89 -3.62 -4.72 -3.61
C ALA A 89 -2.93 -3.35 -3.74
N GLY A 90 -1.72 -3.30 -4.33
CA GLY A 90 -1.02 -2.04 -4.57
C GLY A 90 -1.80 -1.08 -5.47
N ARG A 91 -2.41 -1.58 -6.55
CA ARG A 91 -3.26 -0.81 -7.45
C ARG A 91 -4.48 -0.24 -6.71
N ARG A 92 -5.21 -1.07 -5.95
CA ARG A 92 -6.39 -0.65 -5.17
C ARG A 92 -6.05 0.42 -4.12
N LEU A 93 -4.91 0.28 -3.43
CA LEU A 93 -4.45 1.30 -2.48
C LEU A 93 -4.13 2.62 -3.20
N ALA A 94 -3.45 2.57 -4.34
CA ALA A 94 -3.17 3.76 -5.13
C ALA A 94 -4.45 4.44 -5.64
N GLU A 95 -5.42 3.65 -6.12
CA GLU A 95 -6.74 4.15 -6.55
C GLU A 95 -7.57 4.74 -5.40
N ALA A 96 -7.36 4.24 -4.16
CA ALA A 96 -7.92 4.82 -2.95
C ALA A 96 -7.19 6.11 -2.50
N GLY A 97 -6.17 6.55 -3.23
CA GLY A 97 -5.41 7.78 -2.95
C GLY A 97 -4.28 7.61 -1.94
N CYS A 98 -3.92 6.38 -1.56
CA CYS A 98 -2.75 6.14 -0.72
C CYS A 98 -1.48 6.56 -1.44
N SER A 99 -0.61 7.27 -0.72
CA SER A 99 0.74 7.60 -1.14
C SER A 99 1.59 6.35 -1.34
N ALA A 100 2.67 6.50 -2.10
CA ALA A 100 3.62 5.41 -2.31
C ALA A 100 4.21 4.90 -0.97
N HIS A 101 4.38 5.77 0.04
CA HIS A 101 4.89 5.37 1.36
C HIS A 101 3.86 4.55 2.16
N GLU A 102 2.58 4.90 2.11
CA GLU A 102 1.52 4.09 2.71
C GLU A 102 1.46 2.71 2.06
N ILE A 103 1.53 2.66 0.72
CA ILE A 103 1.58 1.39 -0.03
C ILE A 103 2.82 0.56 0.35
N MET A 104 3.99 1.19 0.50
CA MET A 104 5.20 0.50 0.98
C MET A 104 5.02 -0.10 2.36
N SER A 105 4.35 0.61 3.28
CA SER A 105 4.12 0.13 4.65
C SER A 105 3.25 -1.14 4.67
N ILE A 106 2.25 -1.23 3.79
CA ILE A 106 1.37 -2.41 3.67
C ILE A 106 2.03 -3.54 2.89
N LEU A 107 2.65 -3.23 1.74
CA LEU A 107 3.25 -4.22 0.87
C LEU A 107 4.70 -4.54 1.23
N GLY A 108 5.27 -3.95 2.28
CA GLY A 108 6.66 -4.15 2.68
C GLY A 108 7.67 -4.06 1.53
N HIS A 109 7.48 -3.12 0.61
CA HIS A 109 8.44 -2.85 -0.46
C HIS A 109 9.66 -2.15 0.14
N ARG A 110 10.87 -2.53 -0.26
CA ARG A 110 12.09 -1.87 0.21
C ARG A 110 12.36 -0.58 -0.53
N SER A 111 12.01 -0.53 -1.80
CA SER A 111 12.29 0.61 -2.65
C SER A 111 11.01 1.39 -2.94
N LEU A 112 11.13 2.72 -2.96
CA LEU A 112 10.05 3.61 -3.32
C LEU A 112 9.58 3.37 -4.77
N ALA A 113 10.53 3.11 -5.68
CA ALA A 113 10.26 2.83 -7.09
C ALA A 113 9.27 1.66 -7.32
N GLU A 114 9.28 0.64 -6.45
CA GLU A 114 8.34 -0.48 -6.55
C GLU A 114 6.90 -0.07 -6.21
N ALA A 115 6.72 0.86 -5.27
CA ALA A 115 5.40 1.38 -4.87
C ALA A 115 4.93 2.51 -5.81
N GLU A 116 5.83 3.37 -6.28
CA GLU A 116 5.54 4.44 -7.24
C GLU A 116 4.94 3.91 -8.54
N ARG A 117 5.27 2.68 -8.92
CA ARG A 117 4.65 2.02 -10.09
C ARG A 117 3.13 1.99 -9.98
N TYR A 118 2.57 1.85 -8.78
CA TYR A 118 1.12 1.83 -8.58
C TYR A 118 0.51 3.23 -8.58
N THR A 119 1.20 4.20 -7.97
CA THR A 119 0.69 5.57 -7.83
C THR A 119 0.83 6.40 -9.10
N LYS A 120 1.85 6.17 -9.93
CA LYS A 120 2.15 7.00 -11.11
C LYS A 120 0.95 7.22 -12.02
N GLU A 121 0.18 6.17 -12.30
CA GLU A 121 -1.01 6.28 -13.14
C GLU A 121 -2.24 6.77 -12.37
N ALA A 122 -2.46 6.24 -11.15
CA ALA A 122 -3.61 6.59 -10.31
C ALA A 122 -3.62 8.08 -9.93
N ASP A 123 -2.44 8.63 -9.62
CA ASP A 123 -2.28 10.00 -9.16
C ASP A 123 -2.22 11.03 -10.29
N GLN A 124 -1.93 10.63 -11.52
CA GLN A 124 -1.68 11.58 -12.62
C GLN A 124 -2.83 12.57 -12.81
N LYS A 125 -4.07 12.06 -12.90
CA LYS A 125 -5.26 12.90 -13.12
C LYS A 125 -5.54 13.80 -11.91
N ARG A 126 -5.47 13.23 -10.71
CA ARG A 126 -5.76 13.92 -9.44
C ARG A 126 -4.75 15.03 -9.16
N LEU A 127 -3.46 14.73 -9.33
CA LEU A 127 -2.37 15.70 -9.13
C LEU A 127 -2.39 16.78 -10.18
N ALA A 128 -2.70 16.46 -11.44
CA ALA A 128 -2.84 17.47 -12.49
C ALA A 128 -3.94 18.49 -12.16
N ALA A 129 -5.13 18.02 -11.78
CA ALA A 129 -6.23 18.90 -11.38
C ALA A 129 -5.87 19.76 -10.15
N ALA A 130 -5.25 19.15 -9.13
CA ALA A 130 -4.82 19.87 -7.93
C ALA A 130 -3.73 20.91 -8.23
N ALA A 131 -2.81 20.62 -9.16
CA ALA A 131 -1.75 21.55 -9.55
C ALA A 131 -2.31 22.80 -10.23
N ILE A 132 -3.26 22.65 -11.17
CA ILE A 132 -3.92 23.79 -11.82
C ILE A 132 -4.71 24.62 -10.81
N SER A 133 -5.50 23.98 -9.94
CA SER A 133 -6.24 24.69 -8.90
C SER A 133 -5.34 25.51 -7.96
N ARG A 134 -4.15 24.99 -7.61
CA ARG A 134 -3.16 25.75 -6.81
C ARG A 134 -2.58 26.93 -7.58
N LEU A 135 -2.34 26.78 -8.88
CA LEU A 135 -1.83 27.85 -9.74
C LEU A 135 -2.83 29.00 -9.85
N GLU A 136 -4.12 28.69 -10.04
CA GLU A 136 -5.20 29.68 -10.09
C GLU A 136 -5.42 30.37 -8.74
N GLY A 137 -5.22 29.67 -7.62
CA GLY A 137 -5.24 30.28 -6.29
C GLY A 137 -4.10 31.27 -6.05
N GLN A 138 -2.95 31.10 -6.73
CA GLN A 138 -1.78 31.97 -6.56
C GLN A 138 -1.89 33.30 -7.32
N THR A 139 -2.62 33.35 -8.44
CA THR A 139 -2.82 34.59 -9.22
C THR A 139 -3.66 35.64 -8.49
N GLY A 140 -4.34 35.28 -7.40
CA GLY A 140 -5.02 36.22 -6.49
C GLY A 140 -4.09 36.95 -5.50
N THR A 141 -2.81 36.54 -5.39
CA THR A 141 -1.83 37.25 -4.55
C THR A 141 -1.31 38.45 -5.32
N LYS A 142 -1.78 39.65 -4.96
CA LYS A 142 -1.32 40.94 -5.51
C LYS A 142 0.20 40.90 -5.76
N ALA A 143 0.59 41.06 -7.03
CA ALA A 143 1.98 41.36 -7.38
C ALA A 143 2.47 42.53 -6.51
N PRO A 144 3.73 42.52 -6.00
CA PRO A 144 4.30 43.67 -5.34
C PRO A 144 4.18 44.86 -6.29
N ASN A 145 3.53 45.92 -5.84
CA ASN A 145 3.26 47.09 -6.66
C ASN A 145 4.59 47.64 -7.21
N PRO A 146 4.81 47.70 -8.54
CA PRO A 146 6.07 48.19 -9.12
C PRO A 146 6.37 49.66 -8.80
N ASN A 147 5.42 50.38 -8.23
CA ASN A 147 5.50 51.82 -7.94
C ASN A 147 5.85 52.19 -6.50
N GLU A 148 6.20 51.24 -5.62
CA GLU A 148 6.83 51.59 -4.35
C GLU A 148 8.28 52.04 -4.61
N ARG A 149 8.43 53.33 -4.93
CA ARG A 149 9.72 54.01 -5.01
C ARG A 149 10.45 53.83 -3.68
N ILE A 150 11.45 52.97 -3.69
CA ILE A 150 12.48 52.88 -2.65
C ILE A 150 13.07 54.28 -2.50
N SER A 151 12.65 55.00 -1.46
CA SER A 151 13.20 56.31 -1.14
C SER A 151 14.68 56.13 -0.77
N PRO A 152 15.63 56.76 -1.48
CA PRO A 152 17.04 56.57 -1.18
C PRO A 152 17.33 57.13 0.21
N ASN A 153 17.79 56.22 1.05
CA ASN A 153 18.17 56.45 2.44
C ASN A 153 19.08 57.69 2.53
N ARG A 154 18.57 58.74 3.19
CA ARG A 154 19.27 60.02 3.37
C ARG A 154 20.45 59.78 4.31
N ARG A 155 21.64 59.55 3.75
CA ARG A 155 22.92 59.51 4.48
C ARG A 155 23.01 60.73 5.40
N ARG A 156 22.80 60.52 6.71
CA ARG A 156 23.15 61.53 7.71
C ARG A 156 24.65 61.48 7.93
N ARG A 157 25.28 62.62 7.63
CA ARG A 157 26.69 62.93 7.80
C ARG A 157 27.16 62.69 9.24
N ARG A 158 28.43 62.25 9.30
CA ARG A 158 29.38 62.23 10.42
C ARG A 158 29.17 63.31 11.50
N LYS A 159 29.43 62.94 12.74
CA LYS A 159 30.48 63.58 13.57
C LYS A 159 31.32 62.48 14.21
#